data_AF-A0A5N4E2F9-F1
#
_entry.id   AF-A0A5N4E2F9-F1
#
_cell.length_a   1.000
_cell.length_b   1.000
_cell.length_c   1.000
_cell.angle_alpha   90.00
_cell.angle_beta   90.00
_cell.angle_gamma   90.00
#
_symmetry.space_group_name_H-M   'P 1'
#
loop_
_entity.id
_entity.type
_entity.pdbx_description
1 polymer ?
#
loop_
_entity_poly.entity_id
_entity_poly.type
_entity_poly.pdbx_seq_one_letter_code
_entity_poly.pdbx_strand_id
1 'polypeptide(L)'
;MARLPKLAVFDLDYTLWPFWVDTHVDPPFHKRSDGTVRDRRGQTVRLYPEVPEVLERLQGLGVPVAAASRTGEVEGANQLLELFDLVRYFVHREIYPGSKITHFERLQRKTGVPLSQMIFFDDERRNIVDVSKLGKKEKGPAPEEAIQKLKETEKILIKKQEFLEQKIQQELQTAKKHGTKNKRAALQALRRKKRLEQQLAQTDGTLSTLEFQREAIENATTNAEVLRTMELAARGMKKAYQDMDIDKVDELMADITEQQEVAQQISDAISRPVGFGDDVDEDELLEELEELEQEELARELLHVGDKEEEPPVTLPSVPSTHLPAVPAPKADEDEEALKQLAEWVS
;
A
#
# COMPACT_ATOMS: atom_id res chain seq x y z
N MET A 1 -6.11 10.48 -37.92
CA MET A 1 -6.68 11.76 -37.46
C MET A 1 -6.19 12.01 -36.05
N ALA A 2 -5.76 13.23 -35.73
CA ALA A 2 -5.37 13.58 -34.36
C ALA A 2 -6.61 13.52 -33.45
N ARG A 3 -6.47 12.95 -32.25
CA ARG A 3 -7.56 12.83 -31.29
C ARG A 3 -7.74 14.17 -30.58
N LEU A 4 -8.90 14.79 -30.75
CA LEU A 4 -9.24 16.04 -30.06
C LEU A 4 -9.57 15.79 -28.57
N PRO A 5 -9.34 16.80 -27.70
CA PRO A 5 -9.78 16.72 -26.31
C PRO A 5 -11.31 16.69 -26.24
N LYS A 6 -11.84 16.12 -25.15
CA LYS A 6 -13.28 16.12 -24.88
C LYS A 6 -13.78 17.40 -24.22
N LEU A 7 -12.89 18.22 -23.68
CA LEU A 7 -13.17 19.53 -23.12
C LEU A 7 -11.92 20.41 -23.20
N ALA A 8 -12.06 21.64 -23.65
CA ALA A 8 -11.03 22.67 -23.54
C ALA A 8 -11.37 23.61 -22.39
N VAL A 9 -10.43 23.85 -21.49
CA VAL A 9 -10.60 24.72 -20.33
C VAL A 9 -9.66 25.91 -20.48
N PHE A 10 -10.18 27.13 -20.30
CA PHE A 10 -9.40 28.37 -20.37
C PHE A 10 -9.44 29.07 -19.01
N ASP A 11 -8.29 29.58 -18.58
CA ASP A 11 -8.27 30.71 -17.66
C ASP A 11 -8.77 31.99 -18.36
N LEU A 12 -8.92 33.08 -17.62
CA LEU A 12 -9.45 34.34 -18.11
C LEU A 12 -8.36 35.42 -18.18
N ASP A 13 -7.77 35.77 -17.04
CA ASP A 13 -6.78 36.83 -16.95
C ASP A 13 -5.48 36.37 -17.62
N TYR A 14 -4.85 37.23 -18.41
CA TYR A 14 -3.67 36.91 -19.23
C TYR A 14 -3.83 35.71 -20.18
N THR A 15 -5.06 35.22 -20.36
CA THR A 15 -5.40 34.12 -21.28
C THR A 15 -6.39 34.58 -22.35
N LEU A 16 -7.50 35.21 -21.95
CA LEU A 16 -8.47 35.80 -22.88
C LEU A 16 -8.23 37.30 -23.08
N TRP A 17 -7.69 37.98 -22.07
CA TRP A 17 -7.38 39.41 -22.11
C TRP A 17 -6.07 39.72 -21.37
N PRO A 18 -5.35 40.80 -21.72
CA PRO A 18 -4.00 41.06 -21.25
C PRO A 18 -3.94 41.82 -19.91
N PHE A 19 -4.80 41.49 -18.95
CA PHE A 19 -4.86 42.15 -17.64
C PHE A 19 -5.49 41.25 -16.57
N TRP A 20 -5.22 41.56 -15.30
CA TRP A 20 -6.00 41.01 -14.18
C TRP A 20 -7.22 41.87 -13.92
N VAL A 21 -8.42 41.27 -13.94
CA VAL A 21 -9.68 41.99 -13.76
C VAL A 21 -9.82 42.64 -12.38
N ASP A 22 -9.14 42.12 -11.37
CA ASP A 22 -9.23 42.56 -9.97
C ASP A 22 -8.27 43.71 -9.59
N THR A 23 -7.27 43.98 -10.41
CA THR A 23 -6.16 44.88 -10.04
C THR A 23 -5.80 45.92 -11.11
N HIS A 24 -6.05 45.64 -12.39
CA HIS A 24 -5.62 46.52 -13.48
C HIS A 24 -6.72 47.44 -14.04
N VAL A 25 -7.97 47.16 -13.71
CA VAL A 25 -9.15 47.82 -14.28
C VAL A 25 -10.20 48.00 -13.19
N ASP A 26 -11.10 48.97 -13.38
CA ASP A 26 -12.13 49.28 -12.39
C ASP A 26 -13.55 48.96 -12.92
N PRO A 27 -14.18 47.86 -12.50
CA PRO A 27 -15.60 47.61 -12.77
C PRO A 27 -16.52 48.75 -12.22
N PRO A 28 -17.75 48.91 -12.75
CA PRO A 28 -18.34 48.12 -13.82
C PRO A 28 -17.88 48.57 -15.20
N PHE A 29 -17.93 47.63 -16.14
CA PHE A 29 -17.60 47.83 -17.54
C PHE A 29 -18.81 48.25 -18.36
N HIS A 30 -18.56 49.01 -19.42
CA HIS A 30 -19.60 49.51 -20.31
C HIS A 30 -19.15 49.40 -21.76
N LYS A 31 -20.06 48.92 -22.62
CA LYS A 31 -19.86 48.92 -24.08
C LYS A 31 -20.40 50.20 -24.67
N ARG A 32 -19.57 50.92 -25.40
CA ARG A 32 -19.92 52.14 -26.14
C ARG A 32 -20.56 51.77 -27.48
N SER A 33 -21.21 52.75 -28.12
CA SER A 33 -21.87 52.58 -29.42
C SER A 33 -20.91 52.21 -30.55
N ASP A 34 -19.62 52.51 -30.40
CA ASP A 34 -18.54 52.11 -31.32
C ASP A 34 -18.05 50.67 -31.08
N GLY A 35 -18.66 49.94 -30.14
CA GLY A 35 -18.29 48.58 -29.76
C GLY A 35 -17.14 48.50 -28.75
N THR A 36 -16.50 49.61 -28.38
CA THR A 36 -15.40 49.61 -27.41
C THR A 36 -15.92 49.35 -26.00
N VAL A 37 -15.22 48.48 -25.25
CA VAL A 37 -15.52 48.23 -23.84
C VAL A 37 -14.59 49.06 -22.98
N ARG A 38 -15.15 49.78 -22.00
CA ARG A 38 -14.40 50.61 -21.07
C ARG A 38 -14.78 50.33 -19.63
N ASP A 39 -13.82 50.48 -18.75
CA ASP A 39 -14.02 50.41 -17.30
C ASP A 39 -14.66 51.72 -16.77
N ARG A 40 -14.87 51.80 -15.46
CA ARG A 40 -15.45 52.97 -14.77
C ARG A 40 -14.60 54.24 -14.92
N ARG A 41 -13.28 54.11 -15.06
CA ARG A 41 -12.35 55.24 -15.24
C ARG A 41 -12.19 55.64 -16.72
N GLY A 42 -12.82 54.91 -17.63
CA GLY A 42 -12.76 55.17 -19.07
C GLY A 42 -11.58 54.51 -19.76
N GLN A 43 -10.82 53.65 -19.08
CA GLN A 43 -9.77 52.83 -19.68
C GLN A 43 -10.41 51.82 -20.62
N THR A 44 -9.88 51.72 -21.84
CA THR A 44 -10.38 50.76 -22.84
C THR A 44 -9.76 49.39 -22.57
N VAL A 45 -10.62 48.37 -22.48
CA VAL A 45 -10.23 46.97 -22.30
C VAL A 45 -10.51 46.17 -23.57
N ARG A 46 -9.67 45.18 -23.86
CA ARG A 46 -9.71 44.40 -25.10
C ARG A 46 -9.32 42.96 -24.83
N LEU A 47 -9.79 42.04 -25.67
CA LEU A 47 -9.31 40.66 -25.72
C LEU A 47 -7.95 40.59 -26.43
N TYR A 48 -7.25 39.46 -26.28
CA TYR A 48 -6.26 39.07 -27.27
C TYR A 48 -6.95 38.89 -28.65
N PRO A 49 -6.37 39.39 -29.75
CA PRO A 49 -7.01 39.39 -31.07
C PRO A 49 -7.47 38.01 -31.55
N GLU A 50 -6.75 36.95 -31.17
CA GLU A 50 -6.94 35.58 -31.64
C GLU A 50 -8.04 34.83 -30.87
N VAL A 51 -8.48 35.34 -29.72
CA VAL A 51 -9.42 34.65 -28.83
C VAL A 51 -10.74 34.27 -29.52
N PRO A 52 -11.42 35.16 -30.25
CA PRO A 52 -12.64 34.79 -30.95
C PRO A 52 -12.43 33.67 -31.97
N GLU A 53 -11.34 33.72 -32.75
CA GLU A 53 -11.02 32.71 -33.77
C GLU A 53 -10.74 31.34 -33.15
N VAL A 54 -9.99 31.31 -32.03
CA VAL A 54 -9.67 30.07 -31.32
C VAL A 54 -10.94 29.42 -30.75
N LEU A 55 -11.82 30.20 -30.11
CA LEU A 55 -13.06 29.69 -29.52
C LEU A 55 -14.05 29.22 -30.60
N GLU A 56 -14.20 29.97 -31.69
CA GLU A 56 -15.02 29.59 -32.83
C GLU A 56 -14.49 28.30 -33.49
N ARG A 57 -13.17 28.15 -33.61
CA ARG A 57 -12.55 26.95 -34.16
C ARG A 57 -12.80 25.72 -33.28
N LEU A 58 -12.70 25.85 -31.96
CA LEU A 58 -13.00 24.74 -31.03
C LEU A 58 -14.47 24.32 -31.12
N GLN A 59 -15.38 25.28 -31.19
CA GLN A 59 -16.81 25.02 -31.36
C GLN A 59 -17.10 24.33 -32.70
N GLY A 60 -16.49 24.79 -33.80
CA GLY A 60 -16.62 24.18 -35.13
C GLY A 60 -16.04 22.76 -35.21
N LEU A 61 -15.08 22.43 -34.35
CA LEU A 61 -14.54 21.08 -34.18
C LEU A 61 -15.37 20.21 -33.22
N GLY A 62 -16.44 20.73 -32.63
CA GLY A 62 -17.28 20.02 -31.67
C GLY A 62 -16.63 19.82 -30.31
N VAL A 63 -15.61 20.63 -29.96
CA VAL A 63 -14.95 20.57 -28.64
C VAL A 63 -15.64 21.57 -27.72
N PRO A 64 -16.34 21.12 -26.65
CA PRO A 64 -16.95 22.03 -25.69
C PRO A 64 -15.86 22.80 -24.93
N VAL A 65 -16.17 24.05 -24.55
CA VAL A 65 -15.24 24.94 -23.85
C VAL A 65 -15.75 25.28 -22.45
N ALA A 66 -14.88 25.32 -21.46
CA ALA A 66 -15.18 25.76 -20.10
C ALA A 66 -14.18 26.84 -19.63
N ALA A 67 -14.61 27.66 -18.66
CA ALA A 67 -13.76 28.64 -18.00
C ALA A 67 -13.40 28.18 -16.58
N ALA A 68 -12.15 28.39 -16.18
CA ALA A 68 -11.67 28.15 -14.83
C ALA A 68 -10.74 29.30 -14.40
N SER A 69 -11.24 30.28 -13.65
CA SER A 69 -10.48 31.47 -13.26
C SER A 69 -10.53 31.78 -11.77
N ARG A 70 -9.36 32.12 -11.22
CA ARG A 70 -9.14 32.41 -9.81
C ARG A 70 -9.17 33.92 -9.63
N THR A 71 -10.34 34.50 -9.39
CA THR A 71 -10.47 35.96 -9.23
C THR A 71 -11.40 36.31 -8.07
N GLY A 72 -11.02 37.38 -7.34
CA GLY A 72 -11.88 38.06 -6.38
C GLY A 72 -13.01 38.84 -7.04
N GLU A 73 -12.77 39.30 -8.27
CA GLU A 73 -13.68 40.17 -9.02
C GLU A 73 -14.56 39.34 -9.97
N VAL A 74 -15.42 38.52 -9.35
CA VAL A 74 -16.27 37.54 -10.06
C VAL A 74 -17.30 38.23 -10.94
N GLU A 75 -17.90 39.32 -10.47
CA GLU A 75 -18.94 40.05 -11.19
C GLU A 75 -18.33 40.75 -12.41
N GLY A 76 -17.21 41.46 -12.22
CA GLY A 76 -16.48 42.09 -13.33
C GLY A 76 -16.03 41.09 -14.39
N ALA A 77 -15.50 39.93 -14.00
CA ALA A 77 -15.09 38.88 -14.94
C ALA A 77 -16.26 38.37 -15.79
N ASN A 78 -17.41 38.09 -15.16
CA ASN A 78 -18.60 37.64 -15.89
C ASN A 78 -19.18 38.75 -16.78
N GLN A 79 -19.16 40.00 -16.32
CA GLN A 79 -19.58 41.14 -17.12
C GLN A 79 -18.72 41.29 -18.39
N LEU A 80 -17.40 41.12 -18.30
CA LEU A 80 -16.53 41.15 -19.48
C LEU A 80 -16.88 40.04 -20.48
N LEU A 81 -17.12 38.81 -20.01
CA LEU A 81 -17.55 37.71 -20.87
C LEU A 81 -18.85 38.04 -21.62
N GLU A 82 -19.78 38.74 -20.99
CA GLU A 82 -21.04 39.18 -21.62
C GLU A 82 -20.81 40.30 -22.63
N LEU A 83 -20.06 41.36 -22.27
CA LEU A 83 -19.83 42.51 -23.15
C LEU A 83 -19.02 42.15 -24.41
N PHE A 84 -18.10 41.19 -24.28
CA PHE A 84 -17.34 40.61 -25.38
C PHE A 84 -18.06 39.46 -26.10
N ASP A 85 -19.28 39.11 -25.69
CA ASP A 85 -20.10 38.07 -26.31
C ASP A 85 -19.38 36.70 -26.38
N LEU A 86 -18.70 36.37 -25.28
CA LEU A 86 -17.94 35.12 -25.11
C LEU A 86 -18.73 34.06 -24.35
N VAL A 87 -19.76 34.43 -23.59
CA VAL A 87 -20.57 33.49 -22.79
C VAL A 87 -21.09 32.31 -23.62
N ARG A 88 -21.44 32.54 -24.88
CA ARG A 88 -21.95 31.51 -25.81
C ARG A 88 -20.99 30.34 -26.07
N TYR A 89 -19.68 30.52 -25.86
CA TYR A 89 -18.69 29.47 -26.08
C TYR A 89 -18.53 28.57 -24.84
N PHE A 90 -18.84 29.07 -23.65
CA PHE A 90 -18.57 28.39 -22.40
C PHE A 90 -19.76 27.56 -21.90
N VAL A 91 -19.67 26.24 -21.98
CA VAL A 91 -20.69 25.32 -21.46
C VAL A 91 -20.73 25.31 -19.92
N HIS A 92 -19.58 25.56 -19.29
CA HIS A 92 -19.45 25.71 -17.84
C HIS A 92 -18.42 26.79 -17.49
N ARG A 93 -18.66 27.47 -16.36
CA ARG A 93 -17.79 28.52 -15.85
C ARG A 93 -17.57 28.29 -14.35
N GLU A 94 -16.33 28.02 -13.96
CA GLU A 94 -15.88 28.08 -12.58
C GLU A 94 -15.05 29.37 -12.45
N ILE A 95 -15.65 30.45 -11.95
CA ILE A 95 -14.99 31.75 -11.82
C ILE A 95 -15.25 32.24 -10.39
N TYR A 96 -14.27 32.06 -9.50
CA TYR A 96 -14.35 32.47 -8.10
C TYR A 96 -12.98 32.35 -7.40
N PRO A 97 -12.80 32.95 -6.21
CA PRO A 97 -11.58 32.78 -5.42
C PRO A 97 -11.41 31.32 -5.01
N GLY A 98 -10.20 30.78 -5.18
CA GLY A 98 -9.93 29.41 -4.75
C GLY A 98 -8.69 28.82 -5.40
N SER A 99 -8.59 27.49 -5.41
CA SER A 99 -7.52 26.75 -6.08
C SER A 99 -7.99 26.25 -7.45
N LYS A 100 -7.11 26.22 -8.44
CA LYS A 100 -7.45 25.65 -9.75
C LYS A 100 -7.83 24.17 -9.66
N ILE A 101 -7.33 23.46 -8.65
CA ILE A 101 -7.69 22.08 -8.35
C ILE A 101 -9.20 21.92 -8.15
N THR A 102 -9.78 22.71 -7.24
CA THR A 102 -11.22 22.65 -6.94
C THR A 102 -12.09 22.99 -8.15
N HIS A 103 -11.63 23.92 -9.00
CA HIS A 103 -12.30 24.26 -10.25
C HIS A 103 -12.37 23.04 -11.18
N PHE A 104 -11.25 22.34 -11.37
CA PHE A 104 -11.18 21.16 -12.22
C PHE A 104 -11.97 19.97 -11.67
N GLU A 105 -11.98 19.74 -10.36
CA GLU A 105 -12.83 18.72 -9.73
C GLU A 105 -14.32 18.97 -9.99
N ARG A 106 -14.75 20.23 -9.88
CA ARG A 106 -16.14 20.62 -10.18
C ARG A 106 -16.47 20.52 -11.66
N LEU A 107 -15.56 20.94 -12.55
CA LEU A 107 -15.72 20.76 -13.98
C LEU A 107 -15.85 19.28 -14.35
N GLN A 108 -15.00 18.41 -13.80
CA GLN A 108 -15.09 16.97 -14.00
C GLN A 108 -16.44 16.44 -13.50
N ARG A 109 -16.90 16.84 -12.32
CA ARG A 109 -18.19 16.40 -11.76
C ARG A 109 -19.38 16.85 -12.62
N LYS A 110 -19.38 18.10 -13.09
CA LYS A 110 -20.46 18.67 -13.92
C LYS A 110 -20.49 18.09 -15.32
N THR A 111 -19.34 17.87 -15.93
CA THR A 111 -19.24 17.41 -17.33
C THR A 111 -19.19 15.89 -17.48
N GLY A 112 -18.78 15.17 -16.44
CA GLY A 112 -18.45 13.75 -16.51
C GLY A 112 -17.20 13.44 -17.36
N VAL A 113 -16.49 14.45 -17.85
CA VAL A 113 -15.29 14.26 -18.68
C VAL A 113 -14.11 13.88 -17.78
N PRO A 114 -13.37 12.79 -18.06
CA PRO A 114 -12.15 12.48 -17.33
C PRO A 114 -11.09 13.58 -17.49
N LEU A 115 -10.40 13.96 -16.41
CA LEU A 115 -9.36 15.00 -16.44
C LEU A 115 -8.26 14.72 -17.50
N SER A 116 -7.94 13.45 -17.74
CA SER A 116 -6.98 13.03 -18.79
C SER A 116 -7.46 13.28 -20.23
N GLN A 117 -8.71 13.66 -20.43
CA GLN A 117 -9.32 14.00 -21.72
C GLN A 117 -9.61 15.50 -21.85
N MET A 118 -9.17 16.31 -20.88
CA MET A 118 -9.25 17.77 -20.93
C MET A 118 -7.93 18.38 -21.40
N ILE A 119 -8.00 19.53 -22.06
CA ILE A 119 -6.84 20.41 -22.27
C ILE A 119 -7.06 21.71 -21.51
N PHE A 120 -6.00 22.28 -20.95
CA PHE A 120 -6.05 23.48 -20.13
C PHE A 120 -5.07 24.55 -20.64
N PHE A 121 -5.56 25.77 -20.79
CA PHE A 121 -4.79 26.96 -21.17
C PHE A 121 -4.82 27.98 -20.03
N ASP A 122 -3.65 28.32 -19.51
CA ASP A 122 -3.45 29.27 -18.41
C ASP A 122 -1.99 29.77 -18.51
N ASP A 123 -1.76 31.04 -18.25
CA ASP A 123 -0.42 31.65 -18.28
C ASP A 123 0.37 31.38 -16.98
N GLU A 124 -0.33 31.17 -15.86
CA GLU A 124 0.25 30.97 -14.56
C GLU A 124 0.77 29.53 -14.40
N ARG A 125 2.09 29.37 -14.49
CA ARG A 125 2.77 28.07 -14.37
C ARG A 125 2.37 27.26 -13.13
N ARG A 126 2.02 27.92 -12.02
CA ARG A 126 1.54 27.27 -10.80
C ARG A 126 0.24 26.51 -11.06
N ASN A 127 -0.74 27.13 -11.71
CA ASN A 127 -2.01 26.50 -12.05
C ASN A 127 -1.79 25.29 -12.97
N ILE A 128 -0.90 25.42 -13.96
CA ILE A 128 -0.54 24.31 -14.86
C ILE A 128 0.05 23.13 -14.08
N VAL A 129 0.99 23.37 -13.16
CA VAL A 129 1.61 22.32 -12.35
C VAL A 129 0.57 21.63 -11.46
N ASP A 130 -0.27 22.41 -10.77
CA ASP A 130 -1.28 21.89 -9.84
C ASP A 130 -2.31 21.01 -10.57
N VAL A 131 -2.82 21.46 -11.72
CA VAL A 131 -3.79 20.69 -12.51
C VAL A 131 -3.13 19.47 -13.18
N SER A 132 -1.87 19.56 -13.59
CA SER A 132 -1.17 18.44 -14.25
C SER A 132 -1.04 17.20 -13.34
N LYS A 133 -0.98 17.41 -12.02
CA LYS A 133 -0.96 16.35 -11.00
C LYS A 133 -2.31 15.62 -10.89
N LEU A 134 -3.42 16.26 -11.26
CA LEU A 134 -4.75 15.63 -11.19
C LEU A 134 -4.99 14.68 -12.38
N GLY A 135 -4.48 15.03 -13.56
CA GLY A 135 -4.58 14.19 -14.76
C GLY A 135 -3.65 12.98 -14.73
N LYS A 136 -2.56 13.07 -13.96
CA LYS A 136 -1.67 11.97 -13.64
C LYS A 136 -2.06 11.42 -12.28
N LYS A 137 -2.94 10.42 -12.21
CA LYS A 137 -2.88 9.52 -11.06
C LYS A 137 -1.47 8.94 -11.08
N GLU A 138 -0.56 9.48 -10.25
CA GLU A 138 0.57 8.69 -9.79
C GLU A 138 -0.08 7.45 -9.20
N LYS A 139 -0.05 6.36 -9.97
CA LYS A 139 -0.32 5.06 -9.39
C LYS A 139 0.78 4.94 -8.35
N GLY A 140 0.41 5.05 -7.07
CA GLY A 140 1.23 4.48 -6.01
C GLY A 140 1.61 3.05 -6.42
N PRO A 141 2.71 2.49 -5.87
CA PRO A 141 3.16 1.15 -6.25
C PRO A 141 1.95 0.22 -6.29
N ALA A 142 1.78 -0.46 -7.42
CA ALA A 142 0.63 -1.33 -7.59
C ALA A 142 0.59 -2.33 -6.43
N PRO A 143 -0.58 -2.74 -5.92
CA PRO A 143 -0.65 -3.73 -4.86
C PRO A 143 0.20 -4.98 -5.15
N GLU A 144 0.24 -5.41 -6.42
CA GLU A 144 1.13 -6.47 -6.92
C GLU A 144 2.63 -6.17 -6.73
N GLU A 145 3.06 -4.94 -6.99
CA GLU A 145 4.45 -4.51 -6.80
C GLU A 145 4.83 -4.46 -5.31
N ALA A 146 3.90 -4.01 -4.46
CA ALA A 146 4.08 -4.03 -3.01
C ALA A 146 4.18 -5.45 -2.46
N ILE A 147 3.27 -6.35 -2.88
CA ILE A 147 3.30 -7.78 -2.53
C ILE A 147 4.61 -8.43 -2.98
N GLN A 148 5.07 -8.14 -4.20
CA GLN A 148 6.31 -8.69 -4.74
C GLN A 148 7.53 -8.27 -3.90
N LYS A 149 7.62 -6.98 -3.53
CA LYS A 149 8.70 -6.46 -2.68
C LYS A 149 8.67 -7.06 -1.27
N LEU A 150 7.49 -7.28 -0.70
CA LEU A 150 7.33 -7.97 0.58
C LEU A 150 7.86 -9.41 0.50
N LYS A 151 7.44 -10.18 -0.52
CA LYS A 151 7.92 -11.57 -0.76
C LYS A 151 9.44 -11.65 -0.94
N GLU A 152 10.04 -10.69 -1.65
CA GLU A 152 11.49 -10.61 -1.82
C GLU A 152 12.22 -10.34 -0.49
N THR A 153 11.64 -9.47 0.35
CA THR A 153 12.20 -9.13 1.65
C THR A 153 12.06 -10.29 2.63
N GLU A 154 10.91 -10.95 2.68
CA GLU A 154 10.69 -12.17 3.47
C GLU A 154 11.73 -13.24 3.14
N LYS A 155 12.00 -13.48 1.84
CA LYS A 155 13.02 -14.44 1.41
C LYS A 155 14.43 -14.10 1.91
N ILE A 156 14.76 -12.82 2.04
CA ILE A 156 16.05 -12.38 2.61
C ILE A 156 16.07 -12.64 4.11
N LEU A 157 14.98 -12.35 4.82
CA LEU A 157 14.87 -12.58 6.26
C LEU A 157 14.91 -14.06 6.63
N ILE A 158 14.25 -14.94 5.85
CA ILE A 158 14.33 -16.40 6.03
C ILE A 158 15.77 -16.90 5.90
N LYS A 159 16.51 -16.45 4.89
CA LYS A 159 17.94 -16.79 4.76
C LYS A 159 18.78 -16.29 5.93
N LYS A 160 18.43 -15.13 6.49
CA LYS A 160 19.09 -14.57 7.68
C LYS A 160 18.78 -15.40 8.92
N GLN A 161 17.53 -15.85 9.07
CA GLN A 161 17.09 -16.78 10.12
C GLN A 161 17.93 -18.07 10.09
N GLU A 162 17.97 -18.76 8.94
CA GLU A 162 18.77 -19.98 8.73
C GLU A 162 20.25 -19.77 9.08
N PHE A 163 20.82 -18.63 8.68
CA PHE A 163 22.22 -18.30 8.99
C PHE A 163 22.44 -18.10 10.50
N LEU A 164 21.54 -17.38 11.17
CA LEU A 164 21.62 -17.14 12.61
C LEU A 164 21.48 -18.44 13.40
N GLU A 165 20.54 -19.32 13.02
CA GLU A 165 20.37 -20.64 13.61
C GLU A 165 21.64 -21.49 13.49
N GLN A 166 22.26 -21.54 12.30
CA GLN A 166 23.52 -22.24 12.10
C GLN A 166 24.65 -21.67 12.99
N LYS A 167 24.69 -20.35 13.17
CA LYS A 167 25.67 -19.68 14.04
C LYS A 167 25.44 -19.98 15.53
N ILE A 168 24.18 -19.98 15.96
CA ILE A 168 23.78 -20.38 17.32
C ILE A 168 24.25 -21.80 17.61
N GLN A 169 24.00 -22.74 16.68
CA GLN A 169 24.46 -24.13 16.81
C GLN A 169 26.00 -24.22 16.89
N GLN A 170 26.74 -23.43 16.11
CA GLN A 170 28.21 -23.39 16.17
C GLN A 170 28.73 -22.90 17.54
N GLU A 171 28.16 -21.83 18.08
CA GLU A 171 28.54 -21.31 19.41
C GLU A 171 28.16 -22.29 20.52
N LEU A 172 27.00 -22.96 20.43
CA LEU A 172 26.61 -24.00 21.39
C LEU A 172 27.60 -25.18 21.39
N GLN A 173 28.02 -25.65 20.23
CA GLN A 173 29.05 -26.71 20.12
C GLN A 173 30.40 -26.24 20.69
N THR A 174 30.72 -24.96 20.55
CA THR A 174 31.94 -24.36 21.11
C THR A 174 31.85 -24.27 22.63
N ALA A 175 30.69 -23.90 23.18
CA ALA A 175 30.44 -23.88 24.62
C ALA A 175 30.61 -25.28 25.24
N LYS A 176 29.97 -26.31 24.65
CA LYS A 176 30.10 -27.72 25.08
C LYS A 176 31.56 -28.18 25.13
N LYS A 177 32.31 -28.01 24.03
CA LYS A 177 33.73 -28.41 23.94
C LYS A 177 34.64 -27.76 24.98
N HIS A 178 34.29 -26.56 25.46
CA HIS A 178 35.11 -25.80 26.41
C HIS A 178 34.57 -25.83 27.84
N GLY A 179 33.36 -26.32 28.11
CA GLY A 179 32.75 -26.33 29.45
C GLY A 179 33.63 -27.01 30.48
N THR A 180 34.00 -28.26 30.23
CA THR A 180 34.82 -29.08 31.14
C THR A 180 36.29 -28.65 31.27
N LYS A 181 36.82 -27.83 30.33
CA LYS A 181 38.26 -27.50 30.24
C LYS A 181 38.59 -26.03 30.47
N ASN A 182 37.69 -25.13 30.10
CA ASN A 182 37.91 -23.68 30.14
C ASN A 182 36.57 -22.93 30.27
N LYS A 183 36.08 -22.85 31.52
CA LYS A 183 34.82 -22.18 31.90
C LYS A 183 34.71 -20.75 31.34
N ARG A 184 35.83 -19.99 31.28
CA ARG A 184 35.84 -18.63 30.72
C ARG A 184 35.55 -18.59 29.21
N ALA A 185 36.11 -19.53 28.45
CA ALA A 185 35.86 -19.62 27.01
C ALA A 185 34.44 -20.09 26.69
N ALA A 186 33.90 -21.01 27.49
CA ALA A 186 32.52 -21.48 27.40
C ALA A 186 31.52 -20.35 27.69
N LEU A 187 31.71 -19.58 28.76
CA LEU A 187 30.87 -18.42 29.08
C LEU A 187 30.86 -17.36 27.97
N GLN A 188 32.01 -17.09 27.34
CA GLN A 188 32.06 -16.16 26.21
C GLN A 188 31.31 -16.68 24.98
N ALA A 189 31.31 -18.00 24.74
CA ALA A 189 30.52 -18.62 23.67
C ALA A 189 29.02 -18.54 23.96
N LEU A 190 28.59 -18.78 25.20
CA LEU A 190 27.19 -18.64 25.63
C LEU A 190 26.70 -17.18 25.52
N ARG A 191 27.50 -16.19 25.91
CA ARG A 191 27.17 -14.76 25.69
C ARG A 191 27.00 -14.42 24.19
N ARG A 192 27.83 -15.00 23.32
CA ARG A 192 27.68 -14.82 21.86
C ARG A 192 26.41 -15.52 21.34
N LYS A 193 26.12 -16.73 21.81
CA LYS A 193 24.89 -17.48 21.52
C LYS A 193 23.65 -16.64 21.89
N LYS A 194 23.54 -16.16 23.14
CA LYS A 194 22.37 -15.41 23.61
C LYS A 194 22.08 -14.16 22.76
N ARG A 195 23.13 -13.42 22.36
CA ARG A 195 22.98 -12.27 21.46
C ARG A 195 22.51 -12.67 20.05
N LEU A 196 22.97 -13.81 19.52
CA LEU A 196 22.49 -14.32 18.24
C LEU A 196 21.03 -14.78 18.33
N GLU A 197 20.62 -15.39 19.43
CA GLU A 197 19.23 -15.77 19.72
C GLU A 197 18.31 -14.54 19.80
N GLN A 198 18.77 -13.45 20.42
CA GLN A 198 18.04 -12.18 20.44
C GLN A 198 17.87 -11.59 19.03
N GLN A 199 18.92 -11.65 18.19
CA GLN A 199 18.84 -11.23 16.79
C GLN A 199 17.92 -12.13 15.95
N LEU A 200 17.86 -13.43 16.26
CA LEU A 200 16.96 -14.39 15.65
C LEU A 200 15.51 -14.04 15.99
N ALA A 201 15.19 -13.89 17.28
CA ALA A 201 13.86 -13.50 17.75
C ALA A 201 13.38 -12.17 17.14
N GLN A 202 14.28 -11.18 17.00
CA GLN A 202 13.95 -9.92 16.31
C GLN A 202 13.66 -10.13 14.81
N THR A 203 14.43 -11.00 14.17
CA THR A 203 14.24 -11.34 12.75
C THR A 203 12.91 -12.06 12.54
N ASP A 204 12.54 -12.97 13.44
CA ASP A 204 11.26 -13.70 13.42
C ASP A 204 10.07 -12.76 13.61
N GLY A 205 10.13 -11.87 14.60
CA GLY A 205 9.06 -10.88 14.81
C GLY A 205 8.89 -9.94 13.61
N THR A 206 10.00 -9.58 12.95
CA THR A 206 9.96 -8.78 11.72
C THR A 206 9.34 -9.57 10.57
N LEU A 207 9.69 -10.84 10.41
CA LEU A 207 9.15 -11.72 9.38
C LEU A 207 7.63 -11.87 9.52
N SER A 208 7.13 -12.20 10.72
CA SER A 208 5.69 -12.31 10.98
C SER A 208 4.93 -11.00 10.71
N THR A 209 5.57 -9.85 10.99
CA THR A 209 4.97 -8.54 10.69
C THR A 209 4.83 -8.33 9.17
N LEU A 210 5.84 -8.70 8.39
CA LEU A 210 5.78 -8.57 6.93
C LEU A 210 4.77 -9.54 6.30
N GLU A 211 4.68 -10.76 6.80
CA GLU A 211 3.70 -11.75 6.36
C GLU A 211 2.26 -11.26 6.61
N PHE A 212 2.00 -10.73 7.80
CA PHE A 212 0.70 -10.12 8.13
C PHE A 212 0.37 -8.94 7.21
N GLN A 213 1.34 -8.06 6.94
CA GLN A 213 1.14 -6.94 6.02
C GLN A 213 0.84 -7.41 4.59
N ARG A 214 1.52 -8.46 4.13
CA ARG A 214 1.30 -9.05 2.80
C ARG A 214 -0.11 -9.61 2.69
N GLU A 215 -0.54 -10.40 3.68
CA GLU A 215 -1.88 -10.97 3.74
C GLU A 215 -2.96 -9.89 3.81
N ALA A 216 -2.73 -8.83 4.60
CA ALA A 216 -3.66 -7.70 4.66
C ALA A 216 -3.84 -7.02 3.30
N ILE A 217 -2.76 -6.84 2.52
CA ILE A 217 -2.82 -6.27 1.17
C ILE A 217 -3.53 -7.23 0.21
N GLU A 218 -3.21 -8.53 0.24
CA GLU A 218 -3.86 -9.56 -0.59
C GLU A 218 -5.38 -9.62 -0.31
N ASN A 219 -5.77 -9.61 0.96
CA ASN A 219 -7.18 -9.57 1.38
C ASN A 219 -7.88 -8.28 0.94
N ALA A 220 -7.22 -7.12 1.10
CA ALA A 220 -7.77 -5.84 0.64
C ALA A 220 -7.98 -5.83 -0.88
N THR A 221 -7.07 -6.42 -1.66
CA THR A 221 -7.22 -6.52 -3.12
C THR A 221 -8.39 -7.41 -3.52
N THR A 222 -8.52 -8.59 -2.90
CA THR A 222 -9.64 -9.51 -3.13
C THR A 222 -10.97 -8.87 -2.74
N ASN A 223 -11.05 -8.24 -1.57
CA ASN A 223 -12.26 -7.55 -1.10
C ASN A 223 -12.65 -6.40 -2.05
N ALA A 224 -11.67 -5.61 -2.53
CA ALA A 224 -11.93 -4.55 -3.50
C ALA A 224 -12.47 -5.09 -4.82
N GLU A 225 -12.02 -6.27 -5.27
CA GLU A 225 -12.53 -6.92 -6.48
C GLU A 225 -13.95 -7.47 -6.29
N VAL A 226 -14.22 -8.11 -5.14
CA VAL A 226 -15.58 -8.53 -4.75
C VAL A 226 -16.52 -7.32 -4.75
N LEU A 227 -16.12 -6.20 -4.15
CA LEU A 227 -16.95 -4.98 -4.15
C LEU A 227 -17.19 -4.43 -5.57
N ARG A 228 -16.19 -4.44 -6.46
CA ARG A 228 -16.39 -4.02 -7.86
C ARG A 228 -17.35 -4.93 -8.62
N THR A 229 -17.27 -6.24 -8.40
CA THR A 229 -18.19 -7.19 -9.02
C THR A 229 -19.60 -7.03 -8.49
N MET A 230 -19.75 -6.80 -7.18
CA MET A 230 -21.03 -6.45 -6.55
C MET A 230 -21.60 -5.12 -7.08
N GLU A 231 -20.77 -4.09 -7.28
CA GLU A 231 -21.20 -2.81 -7.86
C GLU A 231 -21.72 -2.99 -9.29
N LEU A 232 -21.02 -3.78 -10.11
CA LEU A 232 -21.45 -4.11 -11.47
C LEU A 232 -22.77 -4.90 -11.46
N ALA A 233 -22.90 -5.88 -10.56
CA ALA A 233 -24.13 -6.64 -10.38
C ALA A 233 -25.29 -5.74 -9.92
N ALA A 234 -25.06 -4.85 -8.95
CA ALA A 234 -26.03 -3.88 -8.46
C ALA A 234 -26.49 -2.92 -9.55
N ARG A 235 -25.58 -2.44 -10.42
CA ARG A 235 -25.95 -1.64 -11.60
C ARG A 235 -26.77 -2.43 -12.61
N GLY A 236 -26.42 -3.70 -12.83
CA GLY A 236 -27.19 -4.62 -13.67
C GLY A 236 -28.59 -4.86 -13.12
N MET A 237 -28.70 -5.11 -11.82
CA MET A 237 -29.96 -5.27 -11.08
C MET A 237 -30.77 -3.98 -11.13
N LYS A 238 -30.19 -2.81 -10.84
CA LYS A 238 -30.88 -1.51 -10.94
C LYS A 238 -31.44 -1.25 -12.35
N LYS A 239 -30.74 -1.68 -13.39
CA LYS A 239 -31.22 -1.59 -14.77
C LYS A 239 -32.33 -2.60 -15.09
N ALA A 240 -32.30 -3.78 -14.49
CA ALA A 240 -33.35 -4.78 -14.61
C ALA A 240 -34.61 -4.45 -13.76
N TYR A 241 -34.42 -3.73 -12.65
CA TYR A 241 -35.46 -3.27 -11.72
C TYR A 241 -35.79 -1.78 -11.89
N GLN A 242 -35.51 -1.19 -13.06
CA GLN A 242 -35.81 0.22 -13.34
C GLN A 242 -37.32 0.55 -13.19
N ASP A 243 -38.19 -0.47 -13.18
CA ASP A 243 -39.64 -0.38 -12.94
C ASP A 243 -40.08 -0.80 -11.51
N MET A 244 -39.15 -1.14 -10.60
CA MET A 244 -39.47 -1.51 -9.22
C MET A 244 -38.74 -0.61 -8.20
N ASP A 245 -39.53 0.29 -7.62
CA ASP A 245 -39.38 1.05 -6.37
C ASP A 245 -37.96 1.47 -5.92
N ILE A 246 -37.71 2.77 -6.04
CA ILE A 246 -36.44 3.47 -5.80
C ILE A 246 -36.02 3.48 -4.31
N ASP A 247 -36.97 3.33 -3.39
CA ASP A 247 -36.75 3.57 -1.96
C ASP A 247 -35.95 2.46 -1.23
N LYS A 248 -35.80 1.26 -1.80
CA LYS A 248 -35.07 0.14 -1.16
C LYS A 248 -33.58 0.05 -1.52
N VAL A 249 -33.15 0.79 -2.54
CA VAL A 249 -31.76 0.74 -3.01
C VAL A 249 -30.86 1.63 -2.15
N ASP A 250 -31.39 2.72 -1.60
CA ASP A 250 -30.63 3.66 -0.77
C ASP A 250 -30.32 3.09 0.63
N GLU A 251 -31.18 2.22 1.16
CA GLU A 251 -30.97 1.48 2.43
C GLU A 251 -29.81 0.47 2.29
N LEU A 252 -29.77 -0.28 1.17
CA LEU A 252 -28.69 -1.25 0.90
C LEU A 252 -27.32 -0.57 0.71
N MET A 253 -27.30 0.66 0.20
CA MET A 253 -26.06 1.43 0.02
C MET A 253 -25.54 2.01 1.34
N ALA A 254 -26.44 2.30 2.30
CA ALA A 254 -26.09 2.75 3.64
C ALA A 254 -25.39 1.64 4.46
N ASP A 255 -25.90 0.40 4.38
CA ASP A 255 -25.32 -0.76 5.07
C ASP A 255 -23.89 -1.09 4.60
N ILE A 256 -23.55 -0.81 3.33
CA ILE A 256 -22.21 -1.02 2.78
C ILE A 256 -21.20 0.01 3.31
N THR A 257 -21.65 1.26 3.54
CA THR A 257 -20.79 2.32 4.06
C THR A 257 -20.49 2.19 5.55
N GLU A 258 -21.37 1.55 6.32
CA GLU A 258 -21.16 1.32 7.76
C GLU A 258 -20.05 0.27 8.03
N GLN A 259 -19.81 -0.66 7.11
CA GLN A 259 -18.72 -1.65 7.24
C GLN A 259 -17.29 -1.08 7.00
N GLN A 260 -17.15 0.18 6.57
CA GLN A 260 -15.83 0.79 6.31
C GLN A 260 -15.09 1.28 7.58
N GLU A 261 -15.77 1.52 8.70
CA GLU A 261 -15.14 2.04 9.93
C GLU A 261 -14.36 0.99 10.74
N VAL A 262 -14.62 -0.31 10.52
CA VAL A 262 -13.94 -1.40 11.24
C VAL A 262 -12.48 -1.57 10.78
N ALA A 263 -12.17 -1.26 9.51
CA ALA A 263 -10.84 -1.44 8.94
C ALA A 263 -9.81 -0.42 9.49
N GLN A 264 -10.27 0.75 9.91
CA GLN A 264 -9.38 1.82 10.40
C GLN A 264 -8.86 1.55 11.82
N GLN A 265 -9.66 0.87 12.67
CA GLN A 265 -9.31 0.60 14.08
C GLN A 265 -8.25 -0.51 14.24
N ILE A 266 -8.13 -1.43 13.28
CA ILE A 266 -7.14 -2.51 13.30
C ILE A 266 -5.74 -1.98 12.95
N SER A 267 -5.64 -1.02 12.04
CA SER A 267 -4.38 -0.38 11.64
C SER A 267 -3.70 0.37 12.80
N ASP A 268 -4.50 0.99 13.69
CA ASP A 268 -3.99 1.75 14.83
C ASP A 268 -3.59 0.85 16.02
N ALA A 269 -4.18 -0.34 16.14
CA ALA A 269 -3.84 -1.30 17.20
C ALA A 269 -2.49 -2.01 16.96
N ILE A 270 -2.11 -2.21 15.69
CA ILE A 270 -0.90 -2.95 15.29
C ILE A 270 0.37 -2.08 15.27
N SER A 271 0.20 -0.75 15.27
CA SER A 271 1.30 0.22 15.11
C SER A 271 2.10 0.51 16.39
N ARG A 272 1.97 -0.30 17.45
CA ARG A 272 2.74 -0.13 18.70
C ARG A 272 3.90 -1.13 18.75
N PRO A 273 5.16 -0.69 18.52
CA PRO A 273 6.30 -1.56 18.71
C PRO A 273 6.45 -1.86 20.20
N VAL A 274 6.41 -3.14 20.57
CA VAL A 274 6.70 -3.60 21.92
C VAL A 274 8.20 -3.43 22.14
N GLY A 275 8.57 -2.45 22.96
CA GLY A 275 9.97 -2.19 23.33
C GLY A 275 10.51 -3.32 24.21
N PHE A 276 11.67 -3.85 23.83
CA PHE A 276 12.45 -4.76 24.67
C PHE A 276 13.78 -4.10 25.02
N GLY A 277 13.96 -3.84 26.31
CA GLY A 277 15.19 -3.34 26.91
C GLY A 277 16.22 -4.46 27.07
N ASP A 278 17.48 -4.08 26.88
CA ASP A 278 18.67 -4.92 26.95
C ASP A 278 19.14 -5.01 28.41
N ASP A 279 19.20 -6.22 28.97
CA ASP A 279 20.16 -6.62 30.02
C ASP A 279 20.19 -8.17 30.04
N VAL A 280 21.32 -8.74 29.59
CA VAL A 280 21.55 -10.20 29.67
C VAL A 280 22.12 -10.50 31.05
N ASP A 281 21.38 -11.23 31.88
CA ASP A 281 21.81 -11.58 33.23
C ASP A 281 22.95 -12.62 33.19
N GLU A 282 24.02 -12.36 33.92
CA GLU A 282 25.20 -13.23 33.93
C GLU A 282 24.98 -14.49 34.80
N ASP A 283 24.07 -14.43 35.77
CA ASP A 283 23.75 -15.55 36.65
C ASP A 283 22.93 -16.64 35.91
N GLU A 284 22.03 -16.22 35.01
CA GLU A 284 21.25 -17.12 34.12
C GLU A 284 22.18 -17.94 33.20
N LEU A 285 23.25 -17.31 32.70
CA LEU A 285 24.23 -17.98 31.82
C LEU A 285 25.13 -18.97 32.57
N LEU A 286 25.35 -18.75 33.86
CA LEU A 286 26.12 -19.68 34.70
C LEU A 286 25.31 -20.95 34.98
N GLU A 287 24.01 -20.81 35.23
CA GLU A 287 23.09 -21.94 35.41
C GLU A 287 22.98 -22.77 34.12
N GLU A 288 22.78 -22.12 32.95
CA GLU A 288 22.75 -22.81 31.64
C GLU A 288 24.06 -23.58 31.38
N LEU A 289 25.21 -23.04 31.78
CA LEU A 289 26.49 -23.71 31.61
C LEU A 289 26.62 -24.96 32.49
N GLU A 290 26.16 -24.89 33.75
CA GLU A 290 26.24 -26.01 34.68
C GLU A 290 25.32 -27.16 34.27
N GLU A 291 24.15 -26.87 33.71
CA GLU A 291 23.27 -27.89 33.12
C GLU A 291 23.94 -28.57 31.91
N LEU A 292 24.53 -27.79 30.99
CA LEU A 292 25.21 -28.33 29.82
C LEU A 292 26.45 -29.18 30.19
N GLU A 293 27.19 -28.79 31.23
CA GLU A 293 28.30 -29.57 31.77
C GLU A 293 27.82 -30.92 32.34
N GLN A 294 26.71 -30.93 33.07
CA GLN A 294 26.12 -32.16 33.62
C GLN A 294 25.60 -33.10 32.52
N GLU A 295 24.95 -32.57 31.49
CA GLU A 295 24.49 -33.36 30.33
C GLU A 295 25.67 -33.99 29.56
N GLU A 296 26.76 -33.23 29.35
CA GLU A 296 27.95 -33.75 28.69
C GLU A 296 28.63 -34.84 29.54
N LEU A 297 28.79 -34.62 30.84
CA LEU A 297 29.38 -35.58 31.75
C LEU A 297 28.55 -36.88 31.82
N ALA A 298 27.22 -36.77 31.88
CA ALA A 298 26.31 -37.91 31.85
C ALA A 298 26.41 -38.68 30.53
N ARG A 299 26.55 -37.96 29.40
CA ARG A 299 26.75 -38.58 28.09
C ARG A 299 28.11 -39.27 27.97
N GLU A 300 29.17 -38.70 28.53
CA GLU A 300 30.50 -39.29 28.58
C GLU A 300 30.49 -40.56 29.45
N LEU A 301 29.85 -40.53 30.61
CA LEU A 301 29.68 -41.70 31.50
C LEU A 301 28.91 -42.84 30.84
N LEU A 302 27.88 -42.53 30.03
CA LEU A 302 27.17 -43.53 29.22
C LEU A 302 28.04 -44.18 28.13
N HIS A 303 29.12 -43.52 27.67
CA HIS A 303 30.04 -44.05 26.65
C HIS A 303 31.23 -44.84 27.22
N VAL A 304 31.43 -44.87 28.54
CA VAL A 304 32.54 -45.59 29.19
C VAL A 304 32.23 -47.08 29.42
N GLY A 305 30.99 -47.53 29.18
CA GLY A 305 30.55 -48.93 29.39
C GLY A 305 31.03 -49.98 28.38
N ASP A 306 31.63 -49.59 27.24
CA ASP A 306 32.00 -50.53 26.16
C ASP A 306 33.50 -50.87 26.10
N LYS A 307 34.27 -50.55 27.14
CA LYS A 307 35.70 -50.88 27.21
C LYS A 307 36.09 -51.45 28.56
N GLU A 308 35.85 -52.72 28.75
CA GLU A 308 36.72 -53.58 29.56
C GLU A 308 36.66 -55.02 29.00
N GLU A 309 37.79 -55.46 28.46
CA GLU A 309 38.03 -56.84 28.03
C GLU A 309 38.16 -57.74 29.28
N GLU A 310 37.23 -58.68 29.48
CA GLU A 310 37.47 -59.85 30.34
C GLU A 310 38.14 -60.98 29.53
N PRO A 311 39.05 -61.79 30.13
CA PRO A 311 39.81 -62.82 29.43
C PRO A 311 38.92 -63.98 28.94
N PRO A 312 39.33 -64.75 27.91
CA PRO A 312 38.42 -65.61 27.17
C PRO A 312 38.06 -66.87 27.99
N VAL A 313 36.80 -67.00 28.37
CA VAL A 313 36.24 -68.26 28.86
C VAL A 313 35.81 -69.09 27.64
N THR A 314 36.52 -70.19 27.38
CA THR A 314 36.14 -71.15 26.34
C THR A 314 35.02 -72.07 26.83
N LEU A 315 33.84 -71.96 26.22
CA LEU A 315 32.75 -72.93 26.36
C LEU A 315 32.34 -73.50 24.98
N PRO A 316 31.99 -74.80 24.91
CA PRO A 316 31.96 -75.57 23.68
C PRO A 316 30.71 -75.28 22.82
N SER A 317 30.89 -75.43 21.50
CA SER A 317 29.85 -75.25 20.47
C SER A 317 28.75 -76.30 20.58
N VAL A 318 27.50 -75.83 20.54
CA VAL A 318 26.29 -76.65 20.38
C VAL A 318 25.32 -75.99 19.39
N PRO A 319 24.52 -76.79 18.68
CA PRO A 319 24.22 -76.57 17.27
C PRO A 319 22.98 -75.71 17.01
N SER A 320 23.01 -74.97 15.90
CA SER A 320 21.89 -74.21 15.37
C SER A 320 20.71 -75.12 15.04
N THR A 321 19.59 -74.94 15.75
CA THR A 321 18.27 -75.39 15.30
C THR A 321 17.31 -74.21 15.33
N HIS A 322 16.95 -73.73 14.14
CA HIS A 322 15.86 -72.79 13.88
C HIS A 322 14.51 -73.38 14.31
N LEU A 323 13.69 -72.60 15.02
CA LEU A 323 12.23 -72.69 15.11
C LEU A 323 11.63 -71.32 15.56
N PRO A 324 10.31 -71.08 15.40
CA PRO A 324 9.77 -69.97 14.58
C PRO A 324 9.29 -68.72 15.35
N ALA A 325 8.90 -67.72 14.55
CA ALA A 325 8.49 -66.36 14.89
C ALA A 325 7.42 -66.21 15.99
N VAL A 326 7.59 -65.17 16.80
CA VAL A 326 6.58 -64.60 17.72
C VAL A 326 6.32 -63.15 17.29
N PRO A 327 5.08 -62.63 17.36
CA PRO A 327 4.68 -61.35 16.77
C PRO A 327 5.23 -60.15 17.54
N ALA A 328 5.57 -59.09 16.82
CA ALA A 328 5.92 -57.78 17.39
C ALA A 328 4.70 -57.13 18.09
N PRO A 329 4.91 -56.33 19.15
CA PRO A 329 3.89 -55.47 19.73
C PRO A 329 3.56 -54.30 18.79
N LYS A 330 2.34 -53.80 18.94
CA LYS A 330 1.63 -52.85 18.07
C LYS A 330 2.39 -51.54 17.85
N ALA A 331 2.35 -51.07 16.60
CA ALA A 331 2.74 -49.74 16.17
C ALA A 331 1.78 -48.68 16.72
N ASP A 332 2.36 -47.77 17.47
CA ASP A 332 2.13 -46.32 17.56
C ASP A 332 0.89 -45.77 16.83
N GLU A 333 -0.10 -45.35 17.62
CA GLU A 333 -1.27 -44.56 17.22
C GLU A 333 -0.88 -43.20 16.57
N ASP A 334 0.41 -42.82 16.63
CA ASP A 334 0.92 -41.55 16.12
C ASP A 334 1.11 -41.53 14.59
N GLU A 335 1.31 -42.70 13.95
CA GLU A 335 1.55 -42.77 12.49
C GLU A 335 0.24 -42.63 11.68
N GLU A 336 -0.90 -42.99 12.28
CA GLU A 336 -2.23 -42.85 11.68
C GLU A 336 -2.77 -41.41 11.81
N ALA A 337 -2.43 -40.73 12.92
CA ALA A 337 -2.72 -39.31 13.13
C ALA A 337 -1.96 -38.41 12.13
N LEU A 338 -0.72 -38.77 11.80
CA LEU A 338 0.09 -38.05 10.80
C LEU A 338 -0.44 -38.19 9.37
N LYS A 339 -1.05 -39.33 9.03
CA LYS A 339 -1.68 -39.54 7.71
C LYS A 339 -2.98 -38.75 7.55
N GLN A 340 -3.80 -38.66 8.61
CA GLN A 340 -5.05 -37.89 8.54
C GLN A 340 -4.80 -36.37 8.40
N LEU A 341 -3.70 -35.85 8.97
CA LEU A 341 -3.28 -34.46 8.77
C LEU A 341 -2.78 -34.17 7.35
N ALA A 342 -2.13 -35.14 6.70
CA ALA A 342 -1.63 -34.99 5.32
C ALA A 342 -2.75 -34.99 4.27
N GLU A 343 -3.86 -35.69 4.52
CA GLU A 343 -5.03 -35.70 3.61
C GLU A 343 -5.93 -34.46 3.75
N TRP A 344 -5.82 -33.70 4.84
CA TRP A 344 -6.61 -32.47 5.05
C TRP A 344 -5.96 -31.20 4.46
N VAL A 345 -4.69 -31.31 4.04
CA VAL A 345 -3.89 -30.20 3.50
C VAL A 345 -3.69 -30.31 1.98
N SER A 346 -4.18 -31.38 1.34
CA SER A 346 -4.30 -31.49 -0.13
C SER A 346 -5.70 -31.15 -0.61
#